data_AF-A0A1I8JW66-F1
#
_entry.id   AF-A0A1I8JW66-F1
#
_cell.length_a   1.000
_cell.length_b   1.000
_cell.length_c   1.000
_cell.angle_alpha   90.00
_cell.angle_beta   90.00
_cell.angle_gamma   90.00
#
_symmetry.space_group_name_H-M   'P 1'
#
loop_
_entity.id
_entity.type
_entity.pdbx_description
1 polymer ?
#
loop_
_entity_poly.entity_id
_entity_poly.type
_entity_poly.pdbx_seq_one_letter_code
_entity_poly.pdbx_strand_id
1 'polypeptide(L)'
;MSGIIFAKHINITFLFVLAQVLLLLLIVLSGSGSAGRQDKNGISYIMRITKLQCIEAPYKRTHLNYCKMIQFPNGTVALNTSLTVPMLVNYAEIVAKLYYKYKTYRPFMVDWSIDYCQAARKGNLNPTAAIMMKIAENSMPDYYYPCPHGNRTYATYWTFEPSYIPTTLPSGDYRLDIYFRDSSRITMYALQMFTSIRKQGLIG
;
A
#
# COMPACT_ATOMS: atom_id res chain seq x y z
N MET A 1 39.62 57.88 -36.84
CA MET A 1 39.14 56.99 -37.92
C MET A 1 38.47 55.80 -37.25
N SER A 2 37.14 55.66 -37.44
CA SER A 2 36.22 54.55 -37.07
C SER A 2 36.19 54.09 -35.60
N GLY A 3 35.07 54.13 -34.86
CA GLY A 3 33.74 53.54 -35.16
C GLY A 3 33.81 52.03 -34.85
N ILE A 4 33.01 51.41 -33.98
CA ILE A 4 31.55 51.29 -34.04
C ILE A 4 31.00 50.75 -32.70
N ILE A 5 29.87 51.33 -32.26
CA ILE A 5 28.95 50.83 -31.22
C ILE A 5 27.86 49.99 -31.93
N PHE A 6 27.59 48.75 -31.49
CA PHE A 6 26.35 48.02 -31.79
C PHE A 6 25.95 47.22 -30.53
N ALA A 7 25.01 47.73 -29.73
CA ALA A 7 23.56 47.61 -29.88
C ALA A 7 23.00 46.36 -29.15
N LYS A 8 22.53 46.66 -27.94
CA LYS A 8 21.72 45.86 -27.03
C LYS A 8 20.34 45.61 -27.64
N HIS A 9 20.07 44.40 -28.12
CA HIS A 9 18.71 43.94 -28.38
C HIS A 9 18.61 42.46 -28.01
N ILE A 10 18.56 42.20 -26.69
CA ILE A 10 18.14 40.89 -26.18
C ILE A 10 16.68 40.72 -26.59
N ASN A 11 16.44 39.73 -27.44
CA ASN A 11 15.18 39.47 -28.10
C ASN A 11 14.15 39.04 -27.04
N ILE A 12 13.17 39.90 -26.74
CA ILE A 12 12.16 39.70 -25.69
C ILE A 12 11.40 38.38 -25.86
N THR A 13 11.24 37.92 -27.10
CA THR A 13 10.68 36.61 -27.46
C THR A 13 11.51 35.45 -26.91
N PHE A 14 12.85 35.54 -26.88
CA PHE A 14 13.72 34.49 -26.37
C PHE A 14 13.59 34.34 -24.85
N LEU A 15 13.44 35.47 -24.13
CA LEU A 15 13.18 35.48 -22.69
C LEU A 15 11.82 34.87 -22.35
N PHE A 16 10.79 35.13 -23.16
CA PHE A 16 9.44 34.55 -22.98
C PHE A 16 9.44 33.03 -23.16
N VAL A 17 10.15 32.53 -24.18
CA VAL A 17 10.25 31.08 -24.44
C VAL A 17 11.01 30.39 -23.30
N LEU A 18 12.12 30.97 -22.82
CA LEU A 18 12.86 30.45 -21.66
C LEU A 18 12.01 30.44 -20.39
N ALA A 19 11.22 31.48 -20.14
CA ALA A 19 10.32 31.54 -18.99
C ALA A 19 9.22 30.48 -19.05
N GLN A 20 8.64 30.22 -20.24
CA GLN A 20 7.63 29.18 -20.42
C GLN A 20 8.19 27.77 -20.24
N VAL A 21 9.39 27.50 -20.76
CA VAL A 21 10.08 26.21 -20.58
C VAL A 21 10.41 25.96 -19.11
N LEU A 22 10.90 27.00 -18.40
CA LEU A 22 11.20 26.90 -16.97
C LEU A 22 9.93 26.66 -16.13
N LEU A 23 8.82 27.31 -16.48
CA LEU A 23 7.53 27.12 -15.81
C LEU A 23 6.97 25.70 -16.01
N LEU A 24 7.09 25.14 -17.23
CA LEU A 24 6.72 23.76 -17.53
C LEU A 24 7.56 22.75 -16.74
N LEU A 25 8.87 22.98 -16.63
CA LEU A 25 9.77 22.15 -15.82
C LEU A 25 9.40 22.15 -14.32
N LEU A 26 9.01 23.31 -13.78
CA LEU A 26 8.57 23.42 -12.38
C LEU A 26 7.26 22.67 -12.11
N ILE A 27 6.33 22.65 -13.07
CA ILE A 27 5.07 21.89 -12.97
C ILE A 27 5.34 20.38 -12.98
N VAL A 28 6.30 19.91 -13.79
CA VAL A 28 6.67 18.47 -13.84
C VAL A 28 7.35 18.02 -12.55
N LEU A 29 8.18 18.88 -11.93
CA LEU A 29 8.89 18.58 -10.69
C LEU A 29 8.01 18.59 -9.43
N SER A 30 6.85 19.25 -9.47
CA SER A 30 5.93 19.36 -8.32
C SER A 30 4.90 18.22 -8.26
N GLY A 31 4.90 17.30 -9.23
CA GLY A 31 4.07 16.09 -9.28
C GLY A 31 4.44 15.03 -8.25
N SER A 32 4.38 15.36 -6.96
CA SER A 32 4.36 14.37 -5.89
C SER A 32 2.95 13.78 -5.80
N GLY A 33 2.71 12.72 -6.58
CA GLY A 33 1.45 11.99 -6.60
C GLY A 33 1.13 11.42 -5.21
N SER A 34 0.27 12.11 -4.47
CA SER A 34 -0.45 11.54 -3.34
C SER A 34 -1.84 11.17 -3.84
N ALA A 35 -2.11 9.86 -3.89
CA ALA A 35 -3.44 9.35 -4.24
C ALA A 35 -4.40 9.66 -3.08
N GLY A 36 -5.09 10.80 -3.16
CA GLY A 36 -6.14 11.19 -2.21
C GLY A 36 -7.47 10.51 -2.54
N ARG A 37 -8.12 9.91 -1.55
CA ARG A 37 -9.52 9.46 -1.67
C ARG A 37 -10.43 10.57 -1.13
N GLN A 38 -11.32 11.08 -1.98
CA GLN A 38 -12.33 12.07 -1.60
C GLN A 38 -13.63 11.35 -1.19
N ASP A 39 -14.08 11.59 0.04
CA ASP A 39 -15.38 11.10 0.51
C ASP A 39 -16.52 12.00 0.00
N LYS A 40 -17.75 11.47 -0.06
CA LYS A 40 -18.95 12.20 -0.53
C LYS A 40 -19.26 13.45 0.32
N ASN A 41 -18.70 13.54 1.53
CA ASN A 41 -18.77 14.70 2.42
C ASN A 41 -17.62 15.72 2.24
N GLY A 42 -16.77 15.58 1.22
CA GLY A 42 -15.64 16.51 0.97
C GLY A 42 -14.41 16.28 1.86
N ILE A 43 -14.41 15.25 2.72
CA ILE A 43 -13.27 14.88 3.54
C ILE A 43 -12.27 14.09 2.68
N SER A 44 -11.05 14.60 2.57
CA SER A 44 -9.94 13.91 1.89
C SER A 44 -9.11 13.14 2.90
N TYR A 45 -8.76 11.89 2.57
CA TYR A 45 -7.89 11.05 3.39
C TYR A 45 -6.51 10.98 2.74
N ILE A 46 -5.49 11.40 3.49
CA ILE A 46 -4.10 11.16 3.13
C ILE A 46 -3.58 10.00 3.96
N MET A 47 -3.16 8.95 3.28
CA MET A 47 -2.46 7.81 3.87
C MET A 47 -1.00 7.81 3.41
N ARG A 48 -0.09 7.63 4.37
CA ARG A 48 1.33 7.43 4.08
C ARG A 48 1.84 6.16 4.74
N ILE A 49 2.29 5.22 3.93
CA ILE A 49 3.02 4.04 4.41
C ILE A 49 4.45 4.46 4.75
N THR A 50 4.88 4.20 5.99
CA THR A 50 6.21 4.58 6.48
C THR A 50 7.16 3.39 6.56
N LYS A 51 6.63 2.18 6.72
CA LYS A 51 7.43 0.96 6.78
C LYS A 51 6.61 -0.27 6.40
N LEU A 52 7.19 -1.14 5.57
CA LEU A 52 6.68 -2.48 5.25
C LEU A 52 7.78 -3.51 5.55
N GLN A 53 7.45 -4.58 6.24
CA GLN A 53 8.42 -5.64 6.54
C GLN A 53 7.75 -7.00 6.72
N CYS A 54 8.46 -8.08 6.41
CA CYS A 54 8.08 -9.43 6.83
C CYS A 54 8.53 -9.67 8.26
N ILE A 55 7.76 -10.44 9.01
CA ILE A 55 8.03 -10.79 10.41
C ILE A 55 7.98 -12.31 10.60
N GLU A 56 8.56 -12.81 11.69
CA GLU A 56 8.56 -14.25 12.07
C GLU A 56 9.29 -15.21 11.10
N ALA A 57 10.10 -14.70 10.18
CA ALA A 57 11.01 -15.55 9.41
C ALA A 57 12.18 -16.05 10.30
N PRO A 58 12.67 -17.29 10.12
CA PRO A 58 12.25 -18.26 9.12
C PRO A 58 10.93 -18.98 9.46
N TYR A 59 10.13 -19.30 8.44
CA TYR A 59 8.86 -20.01 8.59
C TYR A 59 9.06 -21.54 8.58
N LYS A 60 8.19 -22.26 9.30
CA LYS A 60 8.30 -23.73 9.42
C LYS A 60 7.89 -24.50 8.16
N ARG A 61 6.96 -23.96 7.38
CA ARG A 61 6.31 -24.66 6.24
C ARG A 61 6.65 -24.08 4.88
N THR A 62 7.19 -22.86 4.84
CA THR A 62 7.43 -22.07 3.64
C THR A 62 8.83 -21.46 3.72
N HIS A 63 9.35 -21.02 2.59
CA HIS A 63 10.67 -20.40 2.52
C HIS A 63 10.56 -18.97 1.98
N LEU A 64 10.94 -17.99 2.80
CA LEU A 64 11.00 -16.59 2.40
C LEU A 64 12.30 -16.34 1.63
N ASN A 65 12.20 -16.11 0.31
CA ASN A 65 13.35 -15.85 -0.55
C ASN A 65 13.87 -14.42 -0.37
N TYR A 66 12.95 -13.45 -0.35
CA TYR A 66 13.26 -12.05 -0.06
C TYR A 66 12.03 -11.29 0.41
N CYS A 67 12.27 -10.18 1.10
CA CYS A 67 11.24 -9.25 1.55
C CYS A 67 11.82 -7.85 1.73
N LYS A 68 11.47 -6.92 0.85
CA LYS A 68 12.04 -5.57 0.82
C LYS A 68 10.95 -4.54 0.56
N MET A 69 10.89 -3.51 1.40
CA MET A 69 10.13 -2.31 1.07
C MET A 69 10.84 -1.59 -0.08
N ILE A 70 10.07 -1.23 -1.10
CA ILE A 70 10.53 -0.40 -2.21
C ILE A 70 9.65 0.84 -2.32
N GLN A 71 10.25 1.92 -2.80
CA GLN A 71 9.54 3.15 -3.12
C GLN A 71 9.79 3.46 -4.59
N PHE A 72 8.70 3.55 -5.35
CA PHE A 72 8.74 3.90 -6.77
C PHE A 72 8.90 5.41 -6.96
N PRO A 73 9.39 5.87 -8.13
CA PRO A 73 9.58 7.29 -8.41
C PRO A 73 8.29 8.12 -8.31
N ASN A 74 7.12 7.51 -8.56
CA ASN A 74 5.82 8.16 -8.44
C ASN A 74 5.34 8.31 -6.98
N GLY A 75 6.17 7.94 -5.99
CA GLY A 75 5.83 7.99 -4.56
C GLY A 75 5.11 6.75 -4.03
N THR A 76 4.74 5.80 -4.89
CA THR A 76 4.08 4.55 -4.46
C THR A 76 5.05 3.70 -3.65
N VAL A 77 4.59 3.20 -2.51
CA VAL A 77 5.35 2.27 -1.66
C VAL A 77 4.79 0.87 -1.86
N ALA A 78 5.67 -0.11 -2.08
CA ALA A 78 5.29 -1.51 -2.21
C ALA A 78 6.22 -2.41 -1.39
N LEU A 79 5.72 -3.60 -1.07
CA LEU A 79 6.52 -4.69 -0.55
C LEU A 79 6.91 -5.63 -1.69
N ASN A 80 8.19 -5.62 -2.07
CA ASN A 80 8.76 -6.61 -2.97
C ASN A 80 9.07 -7.89 -2.18
N THR A 81 8.31 -8.95 -2.39
CA THR A 81 8.43 -10.18 -1.62
C THR A 81 8.35 -11.42 -2.49
N SER A 82 9.11 -12.45 -2.12
CA SER A 82 8.98 -13.77 -2.71
C SER A 82 8.99 -14.87 -1.64
N LEU A 83 8.02 -15.76 -1.76
CA LEU A 83 7.75 -16.85 -0.83
C LEU A 83 7.56 -18.15 -1.60
N THR A 84 8.35 -19.17 -1.28
CA THR A 84 8.16 -20.53 -1.79
C THR A 84 7.24 -21.29 -0.86
N VAL A 85 6.13 -21.80 -1.41
CA VAL A 85 5.13 -22.62 -0.70
C VAL A 85 5.17 -24.02 -1.33
N PRO A 86 5.96 -24.96 -0.77
CA PRO A 86 6.22 -26.25 -1.41
C PRO A 86 5.03 -27.23 -1.32
N MET A 87 4.13 -27.04 -0.36
CA MET A 87 2.94 -27.87 -0.17
C MET A 87 1.70 -27.26 -0.81
N LEU A 88 0.68 -28.08 -1.05
CA LEU A 88 -0.66 -27.60 -1.37
C LEU A 88 -1.35 -27.08 -0.11
N VAL A 89 -1.97 -25.91 -0.21
CA VAL A 89 -2.67 -25.20 0.86
C VAL A 89 -4.17 -25.19 0.54
N ASN A 90 -4.91 -26.02 1.26
CA ASN A 90 -6.37 -26.15 1.15
C ASN A 90 -7.14 -25.40 2.24
N TYR A 91 -6.40 -24.86 3.22
CA TYR A 91 -6.89 -24.04 4.32
C TYR A 91 -5.85 -22.94 4.56
N ALA A 92 -6.31 -21.69 4.60
CA ALA A 92 -5.46 -20.55 4.88
C ALA A 92 -6.21 -19.58 5.79
N GLU A 93 -5.84 -19.54 7.06
CA GLU A 93 -6.34 -18.55 8.00
C GLU A 93 -5.57 -17.24 7.78
N ILE A 94 -6.28 -16.19 7.37
CA ILE A 94 -5.75 -14.83 7.32
C ILE A 94 -6.17 -14.14 8.61
N VAL A 95 -5.21 -13.55 9.34
CA VAL A 95 -5.47 -12.76 10.55
C VAL A 95 -4.87 -11.38 10.35
N ALA A 96 -5.69 -10.34 10.47
CA ALA A 96 -5.27 -8.95 10.42
C ALA A 96 -5.48 -8.30 11.80
N LYS A 97 -4.39 -7.83 12.41
CA LYS A 97 -4.39 -7.17 13.72
C LYS A 97 -4.02 -5.72 13.56
N LEU A 98 -4.94 -4.82 13.87
CA LEU A 98 -4.71 -3.39 13.78
C LEU A 98 -4.31 -2.84 15.14
N TYR A 99 -3.31 -1.96 15.16
CA TYR A 99 -2.83 -1.27 16.35
C TYR A 99 -2.82 0.23 16.09
N TYR A 100 -3.30 1.01 17.06
CA TYR A 100 -3.24 2.47 17.05
C TYR A 100 -2.14 2.97 17.98
N LYS A 101 -1.40 3.99 17.55
CA LYS A 101 -0.34 4.62 18.34
C LYS A 101 -0.88 5.84 19.10
N TYR A 102 -0.99 5.71 20.42
CA TYR A 102 -1.13 6.88 21.31
C TYR A 102 0.26 7.35 21.73
N LYS A 103 0.82 6.72 22.79
CA LYS A 103 2.25 6.79 23.14
C LYS A 103 2.99 5.56 22.60
N THR A 104 2.35 4.40 22.71
CA THR A 104 2.80 3.11 22.17
C THR A 104 1.69 2.51 21.32
N TYR A 105 2.04 1.52 20.47
CA TYR A 105 1.06 0.76 19.70
C TYR A 105 0.19 -0.09 20.63
N ARG A 106 -1.13 0.11 20.58
CA ARG A 106 -2.12 -0.66 21.34
C ARG A 106 -3.14 -1.28 20.38
N PRO A 107 -3.64 -2.50 20.65
CA PRO A 107 -4.64 -3.14 19.81
C PRO A 107 -5.85 -2.23 19.57
N PHE A 108 -6.31 -2.16 18.33
CA PHE A 108 -7.43 -1.33 17.90
C PHE A 108 -8.66 -2.21 17.64
N MET A 109 -9.68 -2.08 18.51
CA MET A 109 -11.09 -2.47 18.33
C MET A 109 -11.42 -3.72 17.47
N VAL A 110 -10.74 -4.85 17.74
CA VAL A 110 -10.99 -6.24 17.24
C VAL A 110 -10.06 -6.68 16.10
N ASP A 111 -9.44 -7.86 16.29
CA ASP A 111 -8.67 -8.58 15.28
C ASP A 111 -9.62 -9.18 14.22
N TRP A 112 -9.32 -9.00 12.94
CA TRP A 112 -10.10 -9.60 11.86
C TRP A 112 -9.48 -10.93 11.45
N SER A 113 -10.29 -11.96 11.22
CA SER A 113 -9.81 -13.22 10.71
C SER A 113 -10.83 -13.92 9.82
N ILE A 114 -10.31 -14.60 8.79
CA ILE A 114 -11.08 -15.47 7.89
C ILE A 114 -10.29 -16.72 7.55
N ASP A 115 -11.00 -17.81 7.27
CA ASP A 115 -10.47 -18.89 6.42
C ASP A 115 -10.71 -18.49 4.97
N TYR A 116 -9.65 -18.08 4.28
CA TYR A 116 -9.70 -17.66 2.88
C TYR A 116 -10.22 -18.78 1.98
N CYS A 117 -9.78 -20.02 2.19
CA CYS A 117 -10.18 -21.13 1.32
C CYS A 117 -11.67 -21.46 1.48
N GLN A 118 -12.19 -21.38 2.70
CA GLN A 118 -13.62 -21.53 2.94
C GLN A 118 -14.40 -20.34 2.36
N ALA A 119 -13.92 -19.10 2.55
CA ALA A 119 -14.55 -17.89 2.03
C ALA A 119 -14.60 -17.89 0.50
N ALA A 120 -13.52 -18.27 -0.19
CA ALA A 120 -13.46 -18.36 -1.64
C ALA A 120 -14.41 -19.42 -2.24
N ARG A 121 -14.77 -20.46 -1.46
CA ARG A 121 -15.74 -21.48 -1.86
C ARG A 121 -17.19 -21.10 -1.56
N LYS A 122 -17.43 -20.35 -0.49
CA LYS A 122 -18.77 -19.96 -0.05
C LYS A 122 -19.20 -18.64 -0.69
N GLY A 123 -20.31 -18.66 -1.42
CA GLY A 123 -20.92 -17.43 -1.96
C GLY A 123 -21.53 -16.50 -0.90
N ASN A 124 -21.82 -16.99 0.30
CA ASN A 124 -22.40 -16.20 1.39
C ASN A 124 -21.37 -15.88 2.46
N LEU A 125 -20.83 -14.66 2.43
CA LEU A 125 -19.81 -14.15 3.35
C LEU A 125 -20.44 -13.29 4.44
N ASN A 126 -19.98 -13.42 5.68
CA ASN A 126 -20.29 -12.43 6.72
C ASN A 126 -19.63 -11.08 6.38
N PRO A 127 -20.06 -9.95 6.98
CA PRO A 127 -19.56 -8.62 6.61
C PRO A 127 -18.04 -8.47 6.71
N THR A 128 -17.42 -9.03 7.76
CA THR A 128 -15.96 -9.00 7.95
C THR A 128 -15.25 -9.76 6.82
N ALA A 129 -15.74 -10.95 6.49
CA ALA A 129 -15.17 -11.76 5.41
C ALA A 129 -15.37 -11.12 4.04
N ALA A 130 -16.52 -10.51 3.78
CA ALA A 130 -16.77 -9.77 2.54
C ALA A 130 -15.77 -8.62 2.37
N ILE A 131 -15.48 -7.86 3.43
CA ILE A 131 -14.48 -6.77 3.40
C ILE A 131 -13.09 -7.33 3.16
N MET A 132 -12.66 -8.36 3.91
CA MET A 132 -11.32 -8.94 3.76
C MET A 132 -11.10 -9.55 2.38
N MET A 133 -12.10 -10.27 1.84
CA MET A 133 -12.04 -10.85 0.50
C MET A 133 -11.97 -9.76 -0.58
N LYS A 134 -12.73 -8.67 -0.45
CA LYS A 134 -12.65 -7.52 -1.37
C LYS A 134 -11.27 -6.84 -1.33
N ILE A 135 -10.66 -6.72 -0.15
CA ILE A 135 -9.29 -6.18 -0.04
C ILE A 135 -8.28 -7.15 -0.68
N ALA A 136 -8.44 -8.47 -0.47
CA ALA A 136 -7.58 -9.48 -1.09
C ALA A 136 -7.67 -9.45 -2.62
N GLU A 137 -8.89 -9.41 -3.18
CA GLU A 137 -9.16 -9.32 -4.61
C GLU A 137 -8.50 -8.08 -5.25
N ASN A 138 -8.70 -6.91 -4.65
CA ASN A 138 -8.16 -5.67 -5.22
C ASN A 138 -6.65 -5.51 -5.01
N SER A 139 -6.10 -5.97 -3.87
CA SER A 139 -4.68 -5.79 -3.57
C SER A 139 -3.77 -6.87 -4.17
N MET A 140 -4.29 -8.06 -4.46
CA MET A 140 -3.54 -9.21 -4.96
C MET A 140 -4.37 -10.02 -5.98
N PRO A 141 -4.79 -9.41 -7.10
CA PRO A 141 -5.68 -10.07 -8.06
C PRO A 141 -5.08 -11.36 -8.65
N ASP A 142 -3.77 -11.39 -8.90
CA ASP A 142 -3.08 -12.58 -9.45
C ASP A 142 -3.09 -13.80 -8.50
N TYR A 143 -3.38 -13.56 -7.21
CA TYR A 143 -3.44 -14.60 -6.18
C TYR A 143 -4.86 -14.82 -5.65
N TYR A 144 -5.83 -14.08 -6.17
CA TYR A 144 -7.24 -14.20 -5.82
C TYR A 144 -7.92 -15.25 -6.72
N TYR A 145 -7.67 -16.52 -6.40
CA TYR A 145 -8.33 -17.65 -7.04
C TYR A 145 -8.74 -18.71 -6.01
N PRO A 146 -9.70 -19.60 -6.33
CA PRO A 146 -10.12 -20.67 -5.42
C PRO A 146 -8.98 -21.62 -5.07
N CYS A 147 -8.90 -22.04 -3.81
CA CYS A 147 -7.93 -23.04 -3.36
C CYS A 147 -8.07 -24.37 -4.14
N PRO A 148 -6.97 -25.15 -4.31
CA PRO A 148 -5.71 -25.09 -3.56
C PRO A 148 -4.70 -24.03 -4.06
N HIS A 149 -3.99 -23.43 -3.09
CA HIS A 149 -2.77 -22.65 -3.35
C HIS A 149 -1.51 -23.50 -3.12
N GLY A 150 -0.34 -22.96 -3.42
CA GLY A 150 0.95 -23.58 -3.15
C GLY A 150 1.48 -24.42 -4.31
N ASN A 151 2.43 -25.31 -3.98
CA ASN A 151 3.29 -26.02 -4.95
C ASN A 151 3.96 -25.07 -5.96
N ARG A 152 4.32 -23.85 -5.51
CA ARG A 152 4.93 -22.82 -6.35
C ARG A 152 5.64 -21.77 -5.51
N THR A 153 6.42 -20.96 -6.20
CA THR A 153 6.96 -19.70 -5.67
C THR A 153 6.02 -18.55 -6.04
N TYR A 154 5.66 -17.77 -5.04
CA TYR A 154 4.95 -16.51 -5.19
C TYR A 154 5.98 -15.38 -5.18
N ALA A 155 5.85 -14.40 -6.08
CA ALA A 155 6.73 -13.25 -6.16
C ALA A 155 5.92 -12.03 -6.60
N THR A 156 5.90 -10.97 -5.80
CA THR A 156 5.02 -9.83 -6.07
C THR A 156 5.55 -8.53 -5.49
N TYR A 157 5.07 -7.43 -6.08
CA TYR A 157 5.12 -6.09 -5.52
C TYR A 157 3.75 -5.77 -4.93
N TRP A 158 3.58 -6.04 -3.64
CA TRP A 158 2.31 -5.77 -2.98
C TRP A 158 2.21 -4.28 -2.62
N THR A 159 1.20 -3.61 -3.18
CA THR A 159 0.83 -2.24 -2.82
C THR A 159 -0.41 -2.24 -1.93
N PHE A 160 -0.53 -1.25 -1.05
CA PHE A 160 -1.72 -1.06 -0.23
C PHE A 160 -2.27 0.34 -0.47
N GLU A 161 -3.48 0.42 -1.02
CA GLU A 161 -4.10 1.67 -1.38
C GLU A 161 -4.98 2.23 -0.26
N PRO A 162 -5.11 3.57 -0.16
CA PRO A 162 -6.04 4.19 0.80
C PRO A 162 -7.51 3.80 0.56
N SER A 163 -7.84 3.36 -0.66
CA SER A 163 -9.17 2.86 -1.04
C SER A 163 -9.62 1.62 -0.25
N TYR A 164 -8.68 0.87 0.33
CA TYR A 164 -8.95 -0.33 1.13
C TYR A 164 -9.29 -0.01 2.59
N ILE A 165 -9.07 1.23 3.03
CA ILE A 165 -9.26 1.65 4.42
C ILE A 165 -10.71 2.15 4.62
N PRO A 166 -11.42 1.66 5.68
CA PRO A 166 -12.69 2.23 6.09
C PRO A 166 -12.56 3.73 6.39
N THR A 167 -13.47 4.55 5.86
CA THR A 167 -13.52 6.00 6.12
C THR A 167 -13.77 6.33 7.60
N THR A 168 -14.27 5.37 8.38
CA THR A 168 -14.48 5.51 9.82
C THR A 168 -13.19 5.55 10.63
N LEU A 169 -12.03 5.17 10.06
CA LEU A 169 -10.77 5.20 10.79
C LEU A 169 -10.33 6.64 11.11
N PRO A 170 -10.01 6.96 12.39
CA PRO A 170 -9.58 8.29 12.77
C PRO A 170 -8.18 8.63 12.26
N SER A 171 -7.83 9.92 12.30
CA SER A 171 -6.45 10.34 12.04
C SER A 171 -5.52 9.79 13.13
N GLY A 172 -4.33 9.34 12.74
CA GLY A 172 -3.31 8.86 13.67
C GLY A 172 -2.28 7.97 12.99
N ASP A 173 -1.41 7.36 13.79
CA ASP A 173 -0.41 6.42 13.30
C ASP A 173 -0.82 5.00 13.69
N TYR A 174 -0.73 4.09 12.73
CA TYR A 174 -1.22 2.73 12.83
C TYR A 174 -0.14 1.73 12.47
N ARG A 175 -0.29 0.53 13.02
CA ARG A 175 0.45 -0.67 12.63
C ARG A 175 -0.54 -1.78 12.35
N LEU A 176 -0.43 -2.40 11.18
CA LEU A 176 -1.22 -3.54 10.76
C LEU A 176 -0.31 -4.76 10.68
N ASP A 177 -0.62 -5.81 11.43
CA ASP A 177 0.07 -7.09 11.36
C ASP A 177 -0.85 -8.07 10.62
N ILE A 178 -0.36 -8.69 9.53
CA ILE A 178 -1.10 -9.67 8.74
C ILE A 178 -0.38 -11.02 8.84
N TYR A 179 -1.12 -12.05 9.22
CA TYR A 179 -0.63 -13.42 9.33
C TYR A 179 -1.41 -14.32 8.37
N PHE A 180 -0.68 -15.17 7.66
CA PHE A 180 -1.22 -16.29 6.89
C PHE A 180 -0.81 -17.57 7.61
N ARG A 181 -1.79 -18.35 8.04
CA ARG A 181 -1.59 -19.55 8.86
C ARG A 181 -2.23 -20.77 8.21
N ASP A 182 -1.62 -21.93 8.42
CA ASP A 182 -2.19 -23.20 7.99
C ASP A 182 -3.30 -23.68 8.95
N SER A 183 -3.86 -24.87 8.68
CA SER A 183 -4.89 -25.49 9.52
C SER A 183 -4.43 -25.82 10.94
N SER A 184 -3.11 -25.90 11.16
CA SER A 184 -2.48 -26.09 12.47
C SER A 184 -2.12 -24.77 13.15
N ARG A 185 -2.58 -23.63 12.62
CA ARG A 185 -2.28 -22.26 13.08
C ARG A 185 -0.79 -21.90 13.02
N ILE A 186 0.00 -22.61 12.23
CA ILE A 186 1.42 -22.31 12.03
C ILE A 186 1.55 -21.20 11.00
N THR A 187 2.30 -20.14 11.32
CA THR A 187 2.59 -19.04 10.40
C THR A 187 3.34 -19.54 9.16
N MET A 188 2.70 -19.40 8.00
CA MET A 188 3.28 -19.64 6.68
C MET A 188 3.84 -18.35 6.05
N TYR A 189 3.30 -17.20 6.43
CA TYR A 189 3.79 -15.89 6.01
C TYR A 189 3.24 -14.83 6.94
N ALA A 190 4.04 -13.81 7.28
CA ALA A 190 3.56 -12.70 8.08
C ALA A 190 4.25 -11.41 7.69
N LEU A 191 3.48 -10.32 7.65
CA LEU A 191 3.97 -8.99 7.35
C LEU A 191 3.41 -7.96 8.32
N GLN A 192 4.13 -6.84 8.41
CA GLN A 192 3.79 -5.71 9.25
C GLN A 192 3.91 -4.42 8.44
N MET A 193 2.83 -3.64 8.47
CA MET A 193 2.71 -2.34 7.79
C MET A 193 2.51 -1.23 8.80
N PHE A 194 3.29 -0.17 8.67
CA PHE A 194 3.15 1.05 9.45
C PHE A 194 2.63 2.17 8.56
N THR A 195 1.54 2.82 8.99
CA THR A 195 0.86 3.84 8.20
C THR A 195 0.45 5.04 9.05
N SER A 196 0.47 6.22 8.43
CA SER A 196 0.00 7.46 9.03
C SER A 196 -1.21 7.96 8.23
N ILE A 197 -2.34 8.14 8.92
CA ILE A 197 -3.61 8.58 8.32
C ILE A 197 -3.92 9.98 8.82
N ARG A 198 -4.24 10.90 7.90
CA ARG A 198 -4.64 12.28 8.21
C ARG A 198 -5.90 12.63 7.41
N LYS A 199 -6.93 13.13 8.11
CA LYS A 199 -8.14 13.71 7.50
C LYS A 199 -7.89 15.18 7.17
N GLN A 200 -8.08 15.57 5.92
CA GLN A 200 -8.10 16.98 5.50
C GLN A 200 -9.56 17.40 5.28
N GLY A 201 -9.93 18.58 5.79
CA GLY A 201 -11.27 19.17 5.60
C GLY A 201 -12.05 19.53 6.86
N LEU A 202 -11.51 19.29 8.07
CA LEU A 202 -12.08 19.87 9.29
C LEU A 202 -11.44 21.26 9.51
N ILE A 203 -12.01 22.28 8.88
CA ILE A 203 -11.81 23.67 9.32
C ILE A 203 -12.72 23.84 10.53
N GLY A 204 -12.13 23.75 11.71
CA GLY A 204 -12.73 24.18 12.98
C GLY A 204 -11.91 25.32 13.51
#